data_AF-A0A1E5A6J9-F1
#
_entry.id   AF-A0A1E5A6J9-F1
#
_cell.length_a   1.000
_cell.length_b   1.000
_cell.length_c   1.000
_cell.angle_alpha   90.00
_cell.angle_beta   90.00
_cell.angle_gamma   90.00
#
_symmetry.space_group_name_H-M   'P 1'
#
loop_
_entity.id
_entity.type
_entity.pdbx_description
1 polymer ?
#
loop_
_entity_poly.entity_id
_entity_poly.type
_entity_poly.pdbx_seq_one_letter_code
_entity_poly.pdbx_strand_id
1 'polypeptide(L)'
;MPTLGAEEKHVPEAAALVTGGNATHYWEDTGIIGKLYESTLEIDGHYAWDVWMVYKPGVLWEEEYPPKPAFAMHQLSRLPLGKMPRLDSEAFAEVVNDYLSELEREP
;
A
#
# COMPACT_ATOMS: atom_id res chain seq x y z
N MET A 1 -1.63 16.82 3.47
CA MET A 1 -0.67 16.97 4.58
C MET A 1 -0.15 15.59 4.95
N PRO A 2 1.14 15.30 4.69
CA PRO A 2 1.81 14.09 5.16
C PRO A 2 1.62 13.88 6.66
N THR A 3 1.53 12.63 7.10
CA THR A 3 1.28 12.31 8.51
C THR A 3 2.44 12.77 9.38
N LEU A 4 2.11 13.20 10.60
CA LEU A 4 3.07 13.59 11.63
C LEU A 4 4.05 14.71 11.25
N GLY A 5 3.74 15.53 10.23
CA GLY A 5 4.64 16.59 9.77
C GLY A 5 5.84 16.05 9.00
N ALA A 6 5.71 14.88 8.36
CA ALA A 6 6.73 14.34 7.49
C ALA A 6 7.06 15.30 6.35
N GLU A 7 8.34 15.29 5.95
CA GLU A 7 8.96 16.18 4.98
C GLU A 7 9.96 15.33 4.19
N GLU A 8 10.36 15.77 3.01
CA GLU A 8 11.31 15.06 2.14
C GLU A 8 12.63 14.72 2.86
N LYS A 9 13.09 15.59 3.76
CA LYS A 9 14.30 15.37 4.56
C LYS A 9 14.27 14.10 5.43
N HIS A 10 13.08 13.58 5.75
CA HIS A 10 12.89 12.36 6.54
C HIS A 10 12.93 11.09 5.66
N VAL A 11 12.82 11.23 4.33
CA VAL A 11 12.75 10.10 3.39
C VAL A 11 13.98 9.19 3.45
N PRO A 12 15.23 9.69 3.47
CA PRO A 12 16.39 8.80 3.48
C PRO A 12 16.42 7.84 4.67
N GLU A 13 16.01 8.31 5.86
CA GLU A 13 15.94 7.49 7.07
C GLU A 13 14.84 6.43 6.96
N ALA A 14 13.64 6.81 6.48
CA ALA A 14 12.52 5.89 6.33
C ALA A 14 12.76 4.82 5.25
N ALA A 15 13.29 5.23 4.09
CA ALA A 15 13.59 4.32 2.97
C ALA A 15 14.65 3.26 3.34
N ALA A 16 15.55 3.59 4.27
CA ALA A 16 16.56 2.65 4.76
C ALA A 16 15.97 1.47 5.57
N LEU A 17 14.71 1.55 6.02
CA LEU A 17 14.05 0.47 6.75
C LEU A 17 13.59 -0.68 5.85
N VAL A 18 13.30 -0.39 4.58
CA VAL A 18 12.82 -1.38 3.60
C VAL A 18 13.84 -1.45 2.47
N THR A 19 14.74 -2.43 2.59
CA THR A 19 15.85 -2.65 1.65
C THR A 19 15.76 -4.05 1.04
N GLY A 20 16.36 -4.25 -0.13
CA GLY A 20 16.36 -5.54 -0.84
C GLY A 20 15.79 -5.46 -2.26
N GLY A 21 15.79 -6.62 -2.93
CA GLY A 21 15.99 -6.79 -4.37
C GLY A 21 15.15 -5.96 -5.34
N ASN A 22 13.95 -5.50 -4.97
CA ASN A 22 13.05 -4.79 -5.90
C ASN A 22 12.28 -3.62 -5.23
N ALA A 23 12.68 -3.16 -4.06
CA ALA A 23 11.99 -2.04 -3.41
C ALA A 23 12.27 -0.72 -4.16
N THR A 24 11.20 -0.05 -4.58
CA THR A 24 11.29 1.31 -5.13
C THR A 24 10.54 2.27 -4.22
N HIS A 25 11.22 3.33 -3.79
CA HIS A 25 10.69 4.31 -2.85
C HIS A 25 10.27 5.58 -3.59
N TYR A 26 9.10 6.10 -3.26
CA TYR A 26 8.56 7.34 -3.80
C TYR A 26 8.16 8.28 -2.66
N TRP A 27 8.36 9.57 -2.85
CA TRP A 27 7.90 10.62 -1.94
C TRP A 27 6.99 11.58 -2.69
N GLU A 28 5.93 12.02 -2.02
CA GLU A 28 4.93 12.94 -2.55
C GLU A 28 4.50 13.86 -1.39
N ASP A 29 4.67 15.17 -1.55
CA ASP A 29 4.65 16.16 -0.48
C ASP A 29 3.27 16.75 -0.18
N THR A 30 2.34 16.69 -1.12
CA THR A 30 0.97 17.20 -0.97
C THR A 30 0.12 16.25 -0.10
N GLY A 31 0.42 14.96 -0.13
CA GLY A 31 -0.39 13.90 0.48
C GLY A 31 -1.62 13.58 -0.35
N ILE A 32 -1.58 13.78 -1.68
CA ILE A 32 -2.67 13.43 -2.57
C ILE A 32 -2.79 11.91 -2.70
N ILE A 33 -1.69 11.17 -2.63
CA ILE A 33 -1.71 9.71 -2.80
C ILE A 33 -2.58 9.03 -1.75
N GLY A 34 -2.38 9.34 -0.46
CA GLY A 34 -3.18 8.73 0.59
C GLY A 34 -4.66 9.18 0.57
N LYS A 35 -4.98 10.27 -0.12
CA LYS A 35 -6.36 10.73 -0.36
C LYS A 35 -7.02 9.99 -1.52
N LEU A 36 -6.29 9.74 -2.59
CA LEU A 36 -6.80 8.94 -3.72
C LEU A 36 -7.07 7.49 -3.28
N TYR A 37 -6.20 6.93 -2.45
CA TYR A 37 -6.40 5.58 -1.90
C TYR A 37 -7.50 5.48 -0.83
N GLU A 38 -7.94 6.59 -0.23
CA GLU A 38 -9.07 6.58 0.72
C GLU A 38 -10.33 6.00 0.07
N SER A 39 -10.64 6.45 -1.15
CA SER A 39 -11.78 5.97 -1.93
C SER A 39 -11.55 4.57 -2.49
N THR A 40 -10.38 4.30 -3.07
CA THR A 40 -10.06 2.98 -3.65
C THR A 40 -10.09 1.86 -2.61
N LEU A 41 -9.71 2.14 -1.37
CA LEU A 41 -9.71 1.19 -0.25
C LEU A 41 -11.01 1.21 0.57
N GLU A 42 -11.99 2.05 0.21
CA GLU A 42 -13.29 2.16 0.90
C GLU A 42 -13.14 2.46 2.41
N ILE A 43 -12.13 3.28 2.76
CA ILE A 43 -11.79 3.67 4.14
C ILE A 43 -12.20 5.12 4.45
N ASP A 44 -13.33 5.56 3.92
CA ASP A 44 -13.84 6.93 4.00
C ASP A 44 -13.59 7.62 5.35
N GLY A 45 -13.02 8.82 5.30
CA GLY A 45 -12.61 9.59 6.47
C GLY A 45 -11.25 9.21 7.05
N HIS A 46 -10.56 8.21 6.50
CA HIS A 46 -9.23 7.76 6.95
C HIS A 46 -8.19 7.89 5.85
N TYR A 47 -7.17 8.71 6.11
CA TYR A 47 -6.02 8.84 5.22
C TYR A 47 -5.24 7.51 5.12
N ALA A 48 -4.88 7.08 3.90
CA ALA A 48 -4.21 5.80 3.65
C ALA A 48 -2.68 5.91 3.87
N TRP A 49 -2.21 5.95 5.13
CA TRP A 49 -0.77 6.11 5.45
C TRP A 49 -0.07 4.85 5.97
N ASP A 50 -0.81 3.91 6.57
CA ASP A 50 -0.31 2.60 7.01
C ASP A 50 -1.16 1.49 6.37
N VAL A 51 -1.05 1.37 5.05
CA VAL A 51 -1.78 0.39 4.23
C VAL A 51 -0.80 -0.44 3.42
N TRP A 52 -1.13 -1.72 3.25
CA TRP A 52 -0.33 -2.72 2.56
C TRP A 52 -1.19 -3.31 1.47
N MET A 53 -0.73 -3.27 0.22
CA MET A 53 -1.53 -3.60 -0.96
C MET A 53 -0.79 -4.57 -1.86
N VAL A 54 -1.52 -5.52 -2.43
CA VAL A 54 -1.02 -6.45 -3.44
C VAL A 54 -1.81 -6.26 -4.73
N TYR A 55 -1.09 -6.11 -5.83
CA TYR A 55 -1.65 -5.98 -7.17
C TYR A 55 -1.28 -7.20 -8.00
N LYS A 56 -2.19 -7.61 -8.87
CA LYS A 56 -1.87 -8.63 -9.87
C LYS A 56 -0.87 -8.08 -10.91
N PRO A 57 -0.13 -8.96 -11.59
CA PRO A 57 0.75 -8.58 -12.68
C PRO A 57 0.01 -7.79 -13.77
N GLY A 58 0.68 -6.79 -14.35
CA GLY A 58 0.14 -5.98 -15.44
C GLY A 58 -0.91 -4.94 -15.03
N VAL A 59 -1.23 -4.80 -13.74
CA VAL A 59 -2.10 -3.71 -13.27
C VAL A 59 -1.34 -2.38 -13.37
N LEU A 60 -1.92 -1.43 -14.10
CA LEU A 60 -1.39 -0.08 -14.29
C LEU A 60 -2.33 0.97 -13.67
N TRP A 61 -1.74 2.07 -13.21
CA TRP A 61 -2.48 3.25 -12.78
C TRP A 61 -2.53 4.26 -13.92
N GLU A 62 -3.56 4.17 -14.76
CA GLU A 62 -3.73 5.00 -15.97
C GLU A 62 -4.87 6.03 -15.83
N GLU A 63 -5.75 5.83 -14.86
CA GLU A 63 -6.94 6.66 -14.62
C GLU A 63 -6.74 7.64 -13.45
N GLU A 64 -7.72 8.52 -13.22
CA GLU A 64 -7.69 9.50 -12.13
C GLU A 64 -7.52 8.86 -10.74
N TYR A 65 -8.18 7.71 -10.52
CA TYR A 65 -8.10 6.96 -9.26
C TYR A 65 -7.17 5.75 -9.39
N PRO A 66 -6.43 5.39 -8.32
CA PRO A 66 -5.57 4.24 -8.34
C PRO A 66 -6.40 2.96 -8.50
N PRO A 67 -5.85 1.94 -9.18
CA PRO A 67 -6.55 0.68 -9.37
C PRO A 67 -6.86 0.02 -8.03
N LYS A 68 -7.93 -0.77 -7.98
CA LYS A 68 -8.25 -1.54 -6.78
C LYS A 68 -7.22 -2.65 -6.57
N PRO A 69 -6.58 -2.76 -5.39
CA PRO A 69 -5.68 -3.87 -5.13
C PRO A 69 -6.46 -5.19 -5.06
N ALA A 70 -5.80 -6.29 -5.43
CA ALA A 70 -6.36 -7.62 -5.31
C ALA A 70 -6.46 -8.06 -3.84
N PHE A 71 -5.56 -7.54 -3.00
CA PHE A 71 -5.56 -7.76 -1.56
C PHE A 71 -5.04 -6.52 -0.83
N ALA A 72 -5.59 -6.22 0.34
CA ALA A 72 -5.13 -5.12 1.17
C ALA A 72 -5.30 -5.40 2.67
N MET A 73 -4.36 -4.89 3.46
CA MET A 73 -4.34 -4.90 4.92
C MET A 73 -3.91 -3.54 5.46
N HIS A 74 -4.14 -3.26 6.75
CA HIS A 74 -3.78 -1.96 7.34
C HIS A 74 -3.29 -2.01 8.78
N GLN A 75 -2.60 -0.95 9.21
CA GLN A 75 -2.25 -0.70 10.61
C GLN A 75 -2.89 0.57 11.20
N LEU A 76 -3.82 1.19 10.48
CA LEU A 76 -4.60 2.35 10.94
C LEU A 76 -5.29 2.11 12.31
N SER A 77 -5.08 3.03 13.25
CA SER A 77 -5.56 2.90 14.64
C SER A 77 -7.07 3.10 14.83
N ARG A 78 -7.74 3.82 13.91
CA ARG A 78 -9.15 4.23 14.03
C ARG A 78 -10.07 3.67 12.95
N LEU A 79 -9.56 2.80 12.08
CA LEU A 79 -10.42 2.19 11.07
C LEU A 79 -11.40 1.22 11.74
N PRO A 80 -12.71 1.31 11.46
CA PRO A 80 -13.69 0.38 12.01
C PRO A 80 -13.37 -1.08 11.69
N LEU A 81 -13.61 -1.96 12.64
CA LEU A 81 -13.44 -3.40 12.45
C LEU A 81 -14.28 -3.90 11.26
N GLY A 82 -13.72 -4.82 10.48
CA GLY A 82 -14.41 -5.47 9.36
C GLY A 82 -14.40 -4.68 8.04
N LYS A 83 -13.85 -3.45 8.01
CA LYS A 83 -13.68 -2.69 6.76
C LYS A 83 -12.51 -3.20 5.92
N MET A 84 -11.37 -3.40 6.56
CA MET A 84 -10.18 -3.99 5.98
C MET A 84 -9.48 -4.79 7.10
N PRO A 85 -8.88 -5.94 6.83
CA PRO A 85 -8.15 -6.69 7.85
C PRO A 85 -6.94 -5.90 8.37
N ARG A 86 -6.69 -6.03 9.67
CA ARG A 86 -5.41 -5.59 10.25
C ARG A 86 -4.26 -6.37 9.60
N LEU A 87 -3.10 -5.73 9.48
CA LEU A 87 -1.91 -6.41 8.98
C LEU A 87 -1.58 -7.63 9.85
N ASP A 88 -1.63 -8.77 9.22
CA ASP A 88 -0.97 -10.00 9.62
C ASP A 88 0.15 -10.24 8.60
N SER A 89 1.40 -10.12 9.03
CA SER A 89 2.54 -10.18 8.13
C SER A 89 2.73 -11.56 7.49
N GLU A 90 2.36 -12.64 8.19
CA GLU A 90 2.51 -14.00 7.68
C GLU A 90 1.46 -14.27 6.60
N ALA A 91 0.19 -13.93 6.89
CA ALA A 91 -0.89 -14.05 5.91
C ALA A 91 -0.68 -13.14 4.68
N PHE A 92 -0.16 -11.92 4.89
CA PHE A 92 0.16 -11.03 3.77
C PHE A 92 1.27 -11.62 2.87
N ALA A 93 2.32 -12.20 3.48
CA ALA A 93 3.39 -12.85 2.74
C ALA A 93 2.91 -14.09 1.97
N GLU A 94 1.98 -14.87 2.53
CA GLU A 94 1.35 -16.01 1.85
C GLU A 94 0.63 -15.56 0.57
N VAL A 95 -0.19 -14.51 0.63
CA VAL A 95 -0.88 -13.96 -0.56
C VAL A 95 0.10 -13.49 -1.63
N VAL A 96 1.20 -12.83 -1.23
CA VAL A 96 2.23 -12.40 -2.18
C VAL A 96 2.88 -13.61 -2.86
N ASN A 97 3.25 -14.62 -2.09
CA ASN A 97 3.89 -15.82 -2.61
C ASN A 97 2.96 -16.62 -3.53
N ASP A 98 1.66 -16.66 -3.24
CA ASP A 98 0.67 -17.30 -4.11
C ASP A 98 0.66 -16.65 -5.50
N TYR A 99 0.58 -15.32 -5.58
CA TYR A 99 0.61 -14.61 -6.87
C TYR A 99 1.94 -14.75 -7.61
N LEU A 100 3.07 -14.77 -6.89
CA LEU A 100 4.37 -15.04 -7.51
C LEU A 100 4.41 -16.47 -8.08
N SER A 101 3.84 -17.45 -7.39
CA SER A 101 3.79 -18.84 -7.87
C SER A 101 2.87 -19.02 -9.08
N GLU A 102 1.81 -18.21 -9.20
CA GLU A 102 0.94 -18.18 -10.39
C GLU A 102 1.70 -17.67 -11.61
N LEU A 103 2.47 -16.59 -11.44
CA LEU A 103 3.32 -16.03 -12.49
C LEU A 103 4.36 -17.01 -13.03
N GLU A 104 4.98 -17.81 -12.16
CA GLU A 104 5.96 -18.81 -12.56
C GLU A 104 5.35 -20.00 -13.33
N ARG A 105 4.02 -20.16 -13.27
CA ARG A 105 3.29 -21.25 -13.92
C ARG A 105 2.69 -20.85 -15.28
N GLU A 106 2.61 -19.57 -15.60
CA GLU A 106 2.18 -19.10 -16.93
C GLU A 106 3.36 -19.21 -17.93
N PRO A 107 3.22 -19.97 -19.04
CA PRO A 107 4.30 -20.27 -19.98
C PRO A 107 4.64 -19.14 -20.97
#